data_AF-A0A3D4CJD9-F1
#
_entry.id   AF-A0A3D4CJD9-F1
#
_cell.length_a   1.000
_cell.length_b   1.000
_cell.length_c   1.000
_cell.angle_alpha   90.00
_cell.angle_beta   90.00
_cell.angle_gamma   90.00
#
_symmetry.space_group_name_H-M   'P 1'
#
loop_
_entity.id
_entity.type
_entity.pdbx_description
1 polymer ?
#
loop_
_entity_poly.entity_id
_entity_poly.type
_entity_poly.pdbx_seq_one_letter_code
_entity_poly.pdbx_strand_id
1 'polypeptide(L)'
;MPTNINNKNYDYKYTIDEKLKNLPKDKYKQALKEIPKYLDISERQFQNYRYAKKDSKTNITADKLHKLSKYFNCTMEDLLNL
;
A
#
# COMPACT_ATOMS: atom_id res chain seq x y z
N MET A 1 -19.21 -17.02 8.56
CA MET A 1 -18.45 -17.14 7.29
C MET A 1 -16.97 -16.98 7.62
N PRO A 2 -16.09 -17.94 7.29
CA PRO A 2 -14.67 -17.69 7.43
C PRO A 2 -14.24 -16.80 6.25
N THR A 3 -13.96 -15.52 6.53
CA THR A 3 -13.31 -14.63 5.57
C THR A 3 -11.90 -15.19 5.34
N ASN A 4 -11.65 -15.67 4.12
CA ASN A 4 -10.47 -16.43 3.75
C ASN A 4 -9.17 -15.61 3.92
N ILE A 5 -8.47 -15.88 5.03
CA ILE A 5 -7.02 -16.09 5.23
C ILE A 5 -6.07 -15.41 4.21
N ASN A 6 -5.36 -14.38 4.68
CA ASN A 6 -4.04 -13.88 4.24
C ASN A 6 -3.64 -14.13 2.77
N ASN A 7 -4.12 -13.27 1.86
CA ASN A 7 -3.57 -13.18 0.51
C ASN A 7 -2.38 -12.20 0.49
N LYS A 8 -1.33 -12.51 1.27
CA LYS A 8 -0.06 -11.78 1.16
C LYS A 8 0.56 -12.09 -0.21
N ASN A 9 0.68 -11.08 -1.06
CA ASN A 9 1.40 -11.19 -2.32
C ASN A 9 2.88 -10.88 -2.06
N TYR A 10 3.63 -11.93 -1.77
CA TYR A 10 5.06 -11.87 -1.49
C TYR A 10 5.91 -11.47 -2.71
N ASP A 11 5.34 -11.36 -3.91
CA ASP A 11 6.05 -10.87 -5.11
C ASP A 11 6.27 -9.35 -5.04
N TYR A 12 5.39 -8.64 -4.33
CA TYR A 12 5.49 -7.20 -4.15
C TYR A 12 6.39 -6.88 -2.96
N LYS A 13 7.10 -5.77 -3.08
CA LYS A 13 7.98 -5.20 -2.05
C LYS A 13 7.19 -4.65 -0.86
N TYR A 14 5.96 -4.19 -1.12
CA TYR A 14 5.11 -3.55 -0.13
C TYR A 14 3.73 -4.20 -0.06
N THR A 15 3.13 -4.22 1.12
CA THR A 15 1.79 -4.78 1.37
C THR A 15 0.66 -3.77 1.05
N ILE A 16 0.93 -2.72 0.27
CA ILE A 16 -0.02 -1.60 0.06
C ILE A 16 -1.29 -2.10 -0.61
N ASP A 17 -1.15 -2.92 -1.66
CA ASP A 17 -2.28 -3.50 -2.38
C ASP A 17 -3.19 -4.35 -1.48
N GLU A 18 -2.58 -5.14 -0.60
CA GLU A 18 -3.29 -6.00 0.35
C GLU A 18 -4.08 -5.17 1.36
N LYS A 19 -3.43 -4.16 1.97
CA LYS A 19 -4.07 -3.26 2.92
C LYS A 19 -5.22 -2.50 2.27
N LEU A 20 -5.07 -2.07 1.02
CA LEU A 20 -6.16 -1.47 0.25
C LEU A 20 -7.33 -2.43 0.04
N LYS A 21 -7.05 -3.66 -0.40
CA LYS A 21 -8.09 -4.68 -0.65
C LYS A 21 -8.86 -5.07 0.62
N ASN A 22 -8.25 -4.92 1.78
CA ASN A 22 -8.89 -5.14 3.08
C ASN A 22 -9.78 -3.97 3.53
N LEU A 23 -9.76 -2.83 2.83
CA LEU A 23 -10.70 -1.74 3.11
C LEU A 23 -12.11 -2.10 2.59
N PRO A 24 -13.17 -1.59 3.23
CA PRO A 24 -14.52 -1.62 2.65
C PRO A 24 -14.54 -1.04 1.23
N LYS A 25 -15.37 -1.59 0.33
CA LYS A 25 -15.39 -1.21 -1.11
C LYS A 25 -15.49 0.30 -1.35
N ASP A 26 -16.29 1.00 -0.54
CA ASP A 26 -16.47 2.46 -0.66
C ASP A 26 -15.19 3.20 -0.27
N LYS A 27 -14.52 2.75 0.80
CA LYS A 27 -13.23 3.29 1.25
C LYS A 27 -12.08 2.94 0.31
N TYR A 28 -12.10 1.79 -0.35
CA TYR A 28 -11.07 1.42 -1.33
C TYR A 28 -11.00 2.43 -2.47
N LYS A 29 -12.14 2.76 -3.09
CA LYS A 29 -12.18 3.73 -4.20
C LYS A 29 -11.73 5.12 -3.77
N GLN A 30 -12.10 5.51 -2.56
CA GLN A 30 -11.69 6.78 -1.96
C GLN A 30 -10.17 6.81 -1.69
N ALA A 31 -9.63 5.76 -1.06
CA ALA A 31 -8.20 5.62 -0.77
C ALA A 31 -7.33 5.69 -2.02
N LEU A 32 -7.76 5.10 -3.15
CA LEU A 32 -7.03 5.20 -4.42
C LEU A 32 -6.87 6.64 -4.92
N LYS A 33 -7.80 7.54 -4.58
CA LYS A 33 -7.75 8.97 -4.96
C LYS A 33 -7.08 9.84 -3.89
N GLU A 34 -7.22 9.49 -2.63
CA GLU A 34 -6.73 10.28 -1.51
C GLU A 34 -5.25 10.03 -1.20
N ILE A 35 -4.81 8.77 -1.22
CA ILE A 35 -3.43 8.43 -0.87
C ILE A 35 -2.40 9.12 -1.78
N PRO A 36 -2.56 9.17 -3.12
CA PRO A 36 -1.64 9.91 -3.98
C PRO A 36 -1.52 11.38 -3.58
N LYS A 37 -2.65 12.03 -3.26
CA LYS A 37 -2.69 13.43 -2.81
C LYS A 37 -2.03 13.59 -1.45
N TYR A 38 -2.31 12.69 -0.51
CA TYR A 38 -1.74 12.70 0.84
C TYR A 38 -0.21 12.50 0.82
N LEU A 39 0.31 11.76 -0.15
CA LEU A 39 1.73 11.52 -0.35
C LEU A 39 2.41 12.55 -1.25
N ASP A 40 1.66 13.50 -1.81
CA ASP A 40 2.12 14.47 -2.81
C ASP A 40 2.81 13.79 -4.00
N ILE A 41 2.10 12.83 -4.63
CA ILE A 41 2.57 12.10 -5.81
C ILE A 41 1.46 11.94 -6.85
N SER A 42 1.85 11.67 -8.09
CA SER A 42 0.89 11.30 -9.14
C SER A 42 0.22 9.95 -8.86
N GLU A 43 -1.00 9.77 -9.38
CA GLU A 43 -1.68 8.46 -9.33
C GLU A 43 -0.83 7.36 -9.97
N ARG A 44 -0.11 7.67 -11.06
CA ARG A 44 0.80 6.73 -11.72
C ARG A 44 1.94 6.29 -10.80
N GLN A 45 2.55 7.22 -10.08
CA GLN A 45 3.59 6.89 -9.11
C GLN A 45 3.05 6.05 -7.95
N PHE A 46 1.82 6.32 -7.50
CA PHE A 46 1.16 5.49 -6.51
C PHE A 46 0.88 4.07 -7.02
N GLN A 47 0.43 3.89 -8.27
CA GLN A 47 0.28 2.55 -8.87
C GLN A 47 1.63 1.81 -8.93
N ASN A 48 2.72 2.51 -9.28
CA ASN A 48 4.06 1.92 -9.27
C ASN A 48 4.47 1.48 -7.86
N TYR A 49 4.13 2.25 -6.82
CA TYR A 49 4.38 1.87 -5.42
C TYR A 49 3.55 0.65 -5.00
N ARG A 50 2.27 0.63 -5.36
CA ARG A 50 1.34 -0.46 -5.05
C ARG A 50 1.78 -1.81 -5.62
N TYR A 51 2.33 -1.79 -6.83
CA TYR A 51 2.75 -2.99 -7.57
C TYR A 51 4.27 -3.10 -7.73
N ALA A 52 5.05 -2.43 -6.87
CA ALA A 52 6.50 -2.51 -6.89
C ALA A 52 6.91 -3.95 -6.55
N LYS A 53 7.55 -4.65 -7.49
CA LYS A 53 8.10 -5.99 -7.26
C LYS A 53 9.38 -5.92 -6.41
N LYS A 54 9.73 -7.02 -5.73
CA LYS A 54 10.94 -7.12 -4.89
C LYS A 54 12.25 -6.78 -5.62
N ASP A 55 12.34 -7.14 -6.91
CA ASP A 55 13.48 -6.87 -7.80
C ASP A 55 13.44 -5.47 -8.46
N SER A 56 12.33 -4.74 -8.32
CA SER A 56 12.17 -3.44 -8.94
C SER A 56 13.03 -2.37 -8.25
N LYS A 57 13.52 -1.41 -9.03
CA LYS A 57 14.21 -0.21 -8.50
C LYS A 57 13.27 0.77 -7.80
N THR A 58 11.96 0.52 -7.84
CA THR A 58 10.95 1.39 -7.23
C THR A 58 11.05 1.31 -5.72
N ASN A 59 11.31 2.45 -5.10
CA ASN A 59 11.39 2.60 -3.66
C ASN A 59 10.47 3.73 -3.18
N ILE A 60 9.83 3.51 -2.05
CA ILE A 60 9.10 4.52 -1.30
C ILE A 60 10.08 5.09 -0.27
N THR A 61 10.17 6.42 -0.20
CA THR A 61 11.01 7.09 0.80
C THR A 61 10.47 6.84 2.21
N ALA A 62 11.35 6.91 3.22
CA ALA A 62 10.95 6.69 4.62
C ALA A 62 9.80 7.62 5.06
N ASP A 63 9.83 8.90 4.69
CA ASP A 63 8.74 9.85 4.97
C ASP A 63 7.39 9.38 4.39
N LYS A 64 7.38 8.93 3.13
CA LYS A 64 6.16 8.44 2.48
C LYS A 64 5.66 7.12 3.07
N LEU A 65 6.58 6.22 3.45
CA LEU A 65 6.22 5.01 4.19
C LEU A 65 5.61 5.34 5.56
N HIS A 66 6.16 6.32 6.28
CA HIS A 66 5.61 6.76 7.56
C HIS A 66 4.21 7.38 7.42
N LYS A 67 4.00 8.17 6.37
CA LYS A 67 2.66 8.69 6.00
C LYS A 67 1.68 7.54 5.70
N LEU A 68 2.08 6.56 4.88
CA LEU A 68 1.27 5.38 4.59
C LEU A 68 0.95 4.58 5.86
N SER A 69 1.91 4.43 6.77
CA SER A 69 1.73 3.67 8.00
C SER A 69 0.69 4.35 8.90
N LYS A 70 0.74 5.69 8.98
CA LYS A 70 -0.31 6.50 9.64
C LYS A 70 -1.67 6.34 8.96
N TYR A 71 -1.73 6.41 7.64
CA TYR A 71 -2.99 6.27 6.89
C TYR A 71 -3.67 4.91 7.15
N PHE A 72 -2.88 3.83 7.15
CA PHE A 72 -3.37 2.48 7.41
C PHE A 72 -3.40 2.08 8.88
N ASN A 73 -3.04 2.99 9.80
CA ASN A 73 -2.93 2.73 11.24
C ASN A 73 -2.09 1.47 11.58
N CYS A 74 -0.89 1.41 11.03
CA CYS A 74 0.06 0.30 11.23
C CYS A 74 1.51 0.82 11.33
N THR A 75 2.46 -0.08 11.59
CA THR A 75 3.89 0.27 11.58
C THR A 75 4.45 0.35 10.16
N MET A 76 5.64 0.94 10.01
CA MET A 76 6.33 0.94 8.71
C MET A 76 6.78 -0.46 8.30
N GLU A 77 7.11 -1.32 9.27
CA GLU A 77 7.50 -2.71 9.04
C GLU A 77 6.33 -3.53 8.50
N ASP A 78 5.11 -3.27 8.98
CA ASP A 78 3.89 -3.91 8.46
C ASP A 78 3.59 -3.58 7.00
N LEU A 79 4.25 -2.57 6.42
CA LEU A 79 4.14 -2.21 5.01
C LEU A 79 5.15 -2.91 4.13
N LEU A 80 6.17 -3.55 4.71
CA LEU A 80 7.23 -4.25 3.99
C LEU A 80 6.88 -5.74 3.89
N ASN A 81 7.04 -6.29 2.69
CA ASN A 81 7.08 -7.73 2.49
C ASN A 81 8.54 -8.19 2.66
N LEU A 82 8.96 -8.33 3.92
CA LEU A 82 10.22 -8.98 4.29
C LEU A 82 10.20 -10.46 3.87
#